data_AF-A0A382LWC0-F1
#
_entry.id   AF-A0A382LWC0-F1
#
_cell.length_a   1.000
_cell.length_b   1.000
_cell.length_c   1.000
_cell.angle_alpha   90.00
_cell.angle_beta   90.00
_cell.angle_gamma   90.00
#
_symmetry.space_group_name_H-M   'P 1'
#
loop_
_entity.id
_entity.type
_entity.pdbx_description
1 polymer ?
#
loop_
_entity_poly.entity_id
_entity_poly.type
_entity_poly.pdbx_seq_one_letter_code
_entity_poly.pdbx_strand_id
1 'polypeptide(L)'
;MNMKKISFDVWIQLLGMLSIVASLVFVGLQMQQSQTIALAAQQQSRTEVLVDIIGGFDEGDRSFVDFISGIVDGTYSDDANVVRDAIWQIWMLYENDFLQYKLGLMDAEIWEAKLNAMLAIYNACHFRDITDLVLGFSTAELSELLSETSQIECT
;
A
#
# COMPACT_ATOMS: atom_id res chain seq x y z
N MET A 1 -28.50 -36.73 -50.10
CA MET A 1 -27.93 -36.47 -48.76
C MET A 1 -28.82 -35.43 -48.10
N ASN A 2 -29.73 -35.85 -47.21
CA ASN A 2 -30.73 -34.96 -46.60
C ASN A 2 -30.09 -34.18 -45.45
N MET A 3 -29.86 -32.88 -45.62
CA MET A 3 -29.52 -32.00 -44.52
C MET A 3 -30.75 -31.83 -43.62
N LYS A 4 -30.63 -32.24 -42.36
CA LYS A 4 -31.65 -31.99 -41.33
C LYS A 4 -31.73 -30.46 -41.15
N LYS A 5 -32.82 -29.84 -41.61
CA LYS A 5 -33.01 -28.39 -41.42
C LYS A 5 -33.15 -28.13 -39.93
N ILE A 6 -32.12 -27.52 -39.34
CA ILE A 6 -32.17 -27.02 -37.96
C ILE A 6 -33.27 -25.96 -37.93
N SER A 7 -34.23 -26.09 -37.00
CA SER A 7 -35.33 -25.15 -36.87
C SER A 7 -34.82 -23.76 -36.51
N PHE A 8 -35.48 -22.73 -37.00
CA PHE A 8 -35.13 -21.32 -36.72
C PHE A 8 -35.14 -21.00 -35.21
N ASP A 9 -36.01 -21.69 -34.46
CA ASP A 9 -36.11 -21.61 -33.01
C ASP A 9 -34.83 -22.06 -32.28
N VAL A 10 -34.20 -23.14 -32.74
CA VAL A 10 -32.92 -23.62 -32.19
C VAL A 10 -31.80 -22.62 -32.43
N TRP A 11 -31.82 -21.90 -33.55
CA TRP A 11 -30.85 -20.84 -33.84
C TRP A 11 -31.03 -19.63 -32.92
N ILE A 12 -32.28 -19.21 -32.68
CA ILE A 12 -32.59 -18.11 -31.74
C ILE A 12 -32.16 -18.48 -30.33
N GLN A 13 -32.47 -19.70 -29.88
CA GLN A 13 -32.09 -20.16 -28.54
C GLN A 13 -30.57 -20.23 -28.38
N LEU A 14 -29.86 -20.72 -29.38
CA LEU A 14 -28.39 -20.77 -29.36
C LEU A 14 -27.79 -19.36 -29.32
N LEU A 15 -28.30 -18.42 -30.12
CA LEU A 15 -27.90 -17.01 -30.07
C LEU A 15 -28.18 -16.35 -28.72
N GLY A 16 -29.33 -16.67 -28.11
CA GLY A 16 -29.70 -16.17 -26.78
C GLY A 16 -28.74 -16.67 -25.70
N MET A 17 -28.38 -17.95 -25.71
CA MET A 17 -27.39 -18.49 -24.77
C MET A 17 -26.00 -17.91 -25.04
N LEU A 18 -25.63 -17.73 -26.31
CA LEU A 18 -24.34 -17.14 -26.68
C LEU A 18 -24.22 -15.67 -26.22
N SER A 19 -25.33 -14.91 -26.26
CA SER A 19 -25.33 -13.52 -25.80
C SER A 19 -25.13 -13.40 -24.29
N ILE A 20 -25.71 -14.33 -23.51
CA ILE A 20 -25.50 -14.40 -22.05
C ILE A 20 -24.04 -14.74 -21.73
N VAL A 21 -23.45 -15.71 -22.44
CA VAL A 21 -22.03 -16.04 -22.23
C VAL A 21 -21.14 -14.85 -22.61
N ALA A 22 -21.42 -14.19 -23.73
CA ALA A 22 -20.67 -13.01 -24.17
C ALA A 22 -20.76 -11.84 -23.17
N SER A 23 -21.93 -11.60 -22.56
CA SER A 23 -22.10 -10.56 -21.55
C SER A 23 -21.31 -10.88 -20.27
N LEU A 24 -21.31 -12.14 -19.83
CA LEU A 24 -20.52 -12.56 -18.67
C LEU A 24 -19.01 -12.41 -18.89
N VAL A 25 -18.51 -12.77 -20.08
CA VAL A 25 -17.10 -12.56 -20.46
C VAL A 25 -16.76 -11.07 -20.43
N PHE A 26 -17.63 -10.22 -20.98
CA PHE A 26 -17.44 -8.78 -20.98
C PHE A 26 -17.38 -8.20 -19.56
N VAL A 27 -18.28 -8.63 -18.67
CA VAL A 27 -18.27 -8.22 -17.25
C VAL A 27 -16.97 -8.67 -16.57
N GLY A 28 -16.51 -9.89 -16.82
CA GLY A 28 -15.24 -10.40 -16.29
C GLY A 28 -14.04 -9.54 -16.70
N LEU A 29 -13.97 -9.16 -17.98
CA LEU A 29 -12.93 -8.27 -18.49
C LEU A 29 -12.99 -6.87 -17.88
N GLN A 30 -14.20 -6.31 -17.70
CA GLN A 30 -14.39 -5.02 -17.04
C GLN A 30 -13.96 -5.04 -15.57
N MET A 31 -14.28 -6.09 -14.82
CA MET A 31 -13.85 -6.21 -13.43
C MET A 31 -12.34 -6.30 -13.31
N GLN A 32 -11.67 -7.05 -14.19
CA GLN A 32 -10.21 -7.10 -14.21
C GLN A 32 -9.60 -5.72 -14.49
N GLN A 33 -10.11 -4.98 -15.48
CA GLN A 33 -9.64 -3.63 -15.77
C GLN A 33 -9.90 -2.67 -14.60
N SER A 34 -11.08 -2.73 -13.99
CA SER A 34 -11.43 -1.90 -12.83
C SER A 34 -10.51 -2.16 -11.64
N GLN A 35 -10.14 -3.42 -11.39
CA GLN A 35 -9.18 -3.78 -10.34
C GLN A 35 -7.80 -3.17 -10.62
N THR A 36 -7.29 -3.31 -11.84
CA THR A 36 -5.99 -2.72 -12.22
C THR A 36 -5.98 -1.20 -12.06
N ILE A 37 -7.05 -0.52 -12.45
CA ILE A 37 -7.18 0.94 -12.28
C ILE A 37 -7.21 1.31 -10.79
N ALA A 38 -7.97 0.57 -9.98
CA ALA A 38 -8.05 0.82 -8.54
C ALA A 38 -6.68 0.66 -7.85
N LEU A 39 -5.93 -0.38 -8.21
CA LEU A 39 -4.56 -0.60 -7.69
C LEU A 39 -3.60 0.53 -8.13
N ALA A 40 -3.67 0.95 -9.39
CA ALA A 40 -2.87 2.06 -9.89
C ALA A 40 -3.20 3.38 -9.17
N ALA A 41 -4.50 3.67 -8.96
CA ALA A 41 -4.95 4.84 -8.22
C ALA A 41 -4.48 4.81 -6.75
N GLN A 42 -4.49 3.63 -6.12
CA GLN A 42 -3.93 3.45 -4.78
C GLN A 42 -2.44 3.77 -4.74
N GLN A 43 -1.64 3.30 -5.70
CA GLN A 43 -0.21 3.66 -5.73
C GLN A 43 0.04 5.13 -6.07
N GLN A 44 -0.80 5.74 -6.90
CA GLN A 44 -0.72 7.17 -7.16
C GLN A 44 -0.97 7.99 -5.89
N SER A 45 -2.04 7.69 -5.15
CA SER A 45 -2.37 8.38 -3.89
C SER A 45 -1.24 8.27 -2.86
N ARG A 46 -0.58 7.11 -2.78
CA ARG A 46 0.57 6.91 -1.90
C ARG A 46 1.81 7.70 -2.30
N THR A 47 2.04 7.80 -3.61
CA THR A 47 3.14 8.62 -4.14
C THR A 47 2.87 10.10 -3.87
N GLU A 48 1.62 10.55 -3.98
CA GLU A 48 1.21 11.91 -3.65
C GLU A 48 1.47 12.24 -2.17
N VAL A 49 1.11 11.34 -1.24
CA VAL A 49 1.44 11.51 0.18
C VAL A 49 2.96 11.63 0.40
N LEU A 50 3.77 10.81 -0.29
CA LEU A 50 5.23 10.91 -0.17
C LEU A 50 5.77 12.24 -0.71
N VAL A 51 5.23 12.73 -1.83
CA VAL A 51 5.60 14.04 -2.40
C VAL A 51 5.22 15.17 -1.45
N ASP A 52 4.07 15.08 -0.79
CA ASP A 52 3.63 16.05 0.21
C ASP A 52 4.57 16.10 1.43
N ILE A 53 4.95 14.92 1.95
CA ILE A 53 5.95 14.82 3.02
C ILE A 53 7.26 15.50 2.60
N ILE A 54 7.77 15.19 1.40
CA ILE A 54 9.02 15.80 0.88
C ILE A 54 8.86 17.32 0.75
N GLY A 55 7.73 17.80 0.25
CA GLY A 55 7.44 19.23 0.11
C GLY A 55 7.49 19.99 1.44
N GLY A 56 7.00 19.37 2.52
CA GLY A 56 7.10 19.96 3.87
C GLY A 56 8.54 20.20 4.33
N PHE A 57 9.48 19.32 3.96
CA PHE A 57 10.91 19.50 4.25
C PHE A 57 11.53 20.64 3.42
N ASP A 58 11.20 20.71 2.13
CA ASP A 58 11.69 21.76 1.22
C ASP A 58 11.28 23.17 1.67
N GLU A 59 10.10 23.32 2.29
CA GLU A 59 9.65 24.60 2.86
C GLU A 59 10.40 25.01 4.14
N GLY A 60 10.97 24.03 4.88
CA GLY A 60 11.54 24.19 6.21
C GLY A 60 13.07 24.30 6.29
N ASP A 61 13.77 24.44 5.15
CA ASP A 61 15.25 24.38 5.05
C ASP A 61 15.83 23.07 5.64
N ARG A 62 15.06 21.98 5.51
CA ARG A 62 15.41 20.64 6.01
C ARG A 62 15.48 19.66 4.85
N SER A 63 16.37 18.68 4.93
CA SER A 63 16.52 17.66 3.90
C SER A 63 15.78 16.39 4.30
N PHE A 64 14.77 15.99 3.51
CA PHE A 64 14.13 14.68 3.67
C PHE A 64 15.13 13.53 3.47
N VAL A 65 16.13 13.71 2.60
CA VAL A 65 17.19 12.71 2.37
C VAL A 65 18.06 12.56 3.62
N ASP A 66 18.42 13.66 4.27
CA ASP A 66 19.22 13.64 5.50
C ASP A 66 18.44 13.01 6.65
N PHE A 67 17.13 13.25 6.70
CA PHE A 67 16.22 12.55 7.61
C PHE A 67 16.25 11.04 7.40
N ILE A 68 15.96 10.55 6.20
CA ILE A 68 15.90 9.10 5.96
C ILE A 68 17.27 8.44 6.14
N SER A 69 18.32 9.01 5.57
CA SER A 69 19.68 8.47 5.70
C SER A 69 20.17 8.47 7.14
N GLY A 70 19.95 9.57 7.87
CA GLY A 70 20.33 9.66 9.27
C GLY A 70 19.54 8.71 10.17
N ILE A 71 18.27 8.41 9.86
CA ILE A 71 17.48 7.39 10.56
C ILE A 71 18.11 6.01 10.34
N VAL A 72 18.44 5.66 9.10
CA VAL A 72 19.08 4.38 8.75
C VAL A 72 20.44 4.23 9.43
N ASP A 73 21.23 5.30 9.46
CA ASP A 73 22.55 5.33 10.10
C ASP A 73 22.49 5.45 11.63
N GLY A 74 21.30 5.67 12.21
CA GLY A 74 21.10 5.88 13.64
C GLY A 74 21.70 7.18 14.18
N THR A 75 21.89 8.19 13.32
CA THR A 75 22.53 9.47 13.65
C THR A 75 21.56 10.65 13.66
N TYR A 76 20.33 10.48 13.18
CA TYR A 76 19.35 11.56 13.11
C TYR A 76 18.72 11.87 14.46
N SER A 77 18.72 13.13 14.86
CA SER A 77 18.21 13.59 16.16
C SER A 77 17.49 14.94 16.09
N ASP A 78 17.10 15.37 14.89
CA ASP A 78 16.38 16.63 14.73
C ASP A 78 14.87 16.43 14.96
N ASP A 79 14.34 17.06 16.00
CA ASP A 79 12.97 16.85 16.48
C ASP A 79 12.01 18.01 16.16
N ALA A 80 12.32 18.90 15.20
CA ALA A 80 11.32 19.95 14.89
C ALA A 80 10.07 19.40 14.22
N ASN A 81 8.99 20.19 14.25
CA ASN A 81 7.63 19.78 13.88
C ASN A 81 7.54 19.06 12.53
N VAL A 82 8.22 19.56 11.48
CA VAL A 82 8.18 18.92 10.14
C VAL A 82 8.67 17.47 10.16
N VAL A 83 9.64 17.12 11.01
CA VAL A 83 10.10 15.72 11.14
C VAL A 83 9.06 14.90 11.88
N ARG A 84 8.50 15.43 12.98
CA ARG A 84 7.49 14.72 13.78
C ARG A 84 6.21 14.46 12.96
N ASP A 85 5.76 15.47 12.22
CA ASP A 85 4.63 15.38 11.31
C ASP A 85 4.90 14.38 10.17
N ALA A 86 6.11 14.40 9.61
CA ALA A 86 6.52 13.42 8.59
C ALA A 86 6.55 11.99 9.13
N ILE A 87 7.05 11.76 10.35
CA ILE A 87 7.02 10.43 10.98
C ILE A 87 5.58 9.94 11.12
N TRP A 88 4.66 10.82 11.53
CA TRP A 88 3.24 10.49 11.57
C TRP A 88 2.71 10.10 10.19
N GLN A 89 2.95 10.92 9.17
CA GLN A 89 2.48 10.66 7.81
C GLN A 89 3.08 9.37 7.22
N ILE A 90 4.36 9.08 7.50
CA ILE A 90 5.02 7.85 7.07
C ILE A 90 4.40 6.62 7.74
N TRP A 91 4.08 6.68 9.04
CA TRP A 91 3.40 5.58 9.70
C TRP A 91 2.00 5.31 9.14
N MET A 92 1.26 6.36 8.76
CA MET A 92 -0.02 6.19 8.04
C MET A 92 0.17 5.54 6.67
N LEU A 93 1.24 5.89 5.96
CA LEU A 93 1.62 5.25 4.70
C LEU A 93 1.99 3.77 4.89
N TYR A 94 2.69 3.44 5.97
CA TYR A 94 3.10 2.09 6.32
C TYR A 94 1.95 1.20 6.78
N GLU A 95 0.98 1.74 7.51
CA GLU A 95 -0.28 1.03 7.80
C GLU A 95 -0.97 0.61 6.49
N ASN A 96 -1.02 1.51 5.50
CA ASN A 96 -1.60 1.16 4.20
C ASN A 96 -0.79 0.08 3.45
N ASP A 97 0.54 0.10 3.54
CA ASP A 97 1.40 -0.95 3.00
C ASP A 97 1.10 -2.31 3.63
N PHE A 98 1.02 -2.35 4.96
CA PHE A 98 0.72 -3.57 5.70
C PHE A 98 -0.64 -4.15 5.31
N LEU A 99 -1.67 -3.30 5.20
CA LEU A 99 -2.99 -3.74 4.74
C LEU A 99 -2.97 -4.28 3.30
N GLN A 100 -2.22 -3.66 2.39
CA GLN A 100 -2.07 -4.17 1.02
C GLN A 100 -1.38 -5.53 0.97
N TYR A 101 -0.34 -5.72 1.79
CA TYR A 101 0.31 -7.02 1.92
C TYR A 101 -0.67 -8.09 2.44
N LYS A 102 -1.42 -7.78 3.50
CA LYS A 102 -2.45 -8.69 4.03
C LYS A 102 -3.53 -9.06 3.02
N LEU A 103 -3.86 -8.15 2.10
CA LEU A 103 -4.82 -8.40 1.03
C LEU A 103 -4.23 -9.18 -0.17
N GLY A 104 -2.94 -9.55 -0.13
CA GLY A 104 -2.25 -10.23 -1.22
C GLY A 104 -1.98 -9.33 -2.43
N LEU A 105 -2.01 -8.00 -2.23
CA LEU A 105 -1.79 -7.00 -3.27
C LEU A 105 -0.32 -6.52 -3.33
N MET A 106 0.55 -7.14 -2.52
CA MET A 106 1.98 -6.84 -2.47
C MET A 106 2.79 -8.14 -2.48
N ASP A 107 3.83 -8.17 -3.30
CA ASP A 107 4.77 -9.28 -3.35
C ASP A 107 5.56 -9.40 -2.04
N ALA A 108 5.94 -10.63 -1.67
CA ALA A 108 6.65 -10.90 -0.42
C ALA A 108 8.04 -10.23 -0.37
N GLU A 109 8.76 -10.15 -1.49
CA GLU A 109 10.08 -9.50 -1.56
C GLU A 109 9.94 -7.98 -1.38
N ILE A 110 8.90 -7.39 -1.97
CA ILE A 110 8.58 -5.96 -1.79
C ILE A 110 8.18 -5.68 -0.34
N TRP A 111 7.40 -6.58 0.26
CA TRP A 111 7.01 -6.48 1.65
C TRP A 111 8.20 -6.53 2.59
N GLU A 112 9.13 -7.47 2.39
CA GLU A 112 10.34 -7.59 3.21
C GLU A 112 11.19 -6.31 3.16
N ALA A 113 11.37 -5.72 1.97
CA ALA A 113 12.07 -4.44 1.83
C ALA A 113 11.37 -3.29 2.58
N LYS A 114 10.03 -3.26 2.55
CA LYS A 114 9.24 -2.24 3.26
C LYS A 114 9.27 -2.45 4.77
N LEU A 115 9.18 -3.68 5.25
CA LEU A 115 9.29 -4.01 6.67
C LEU A 115 10.65 -3.59 7.23
N ASN A 116 11.74 -3.75 6.46
CA ASN A 116 13.06 -3.24 6.85
C ASN A 116 13.07 -1.71 7.01
N ALA A 117 12.40 -0.96 6.12
CA ALA A 117 12.27 0.49 6.25
C ALA A 117 11.40 0.88 7.47
N MET A 118 10.31 0.15 7.73
CA MET A 118 9.49 0.34 8.93
C MET A 118 10.30 0.12 10.20
N LEU A 119 11.11 -0.93 10.24
CA LEU A 119 11.97 -1.25 11.39
C LEU A 119 13.05 -0.19 11.60
N ALA A 120 13.60 0.43 10.55
CA ALA A 120 14.55 1.53 10.69
C ALA A 120 13.93 2.72 11.46
N ILE A 121 12.70 3.12 11.12
CA ILE A 121 11.99 4.18 11.83
C ILE A 121 11.55 3.72 13.22
N TYR A 122 11.00 2.51 13.34
CA TYR A 122 10.57 1.95 14.63
C TYR A 122 11.72 1.88 15.64
N ASN A 123 12.93 1.54 15.18
CA ASN A 123 14.10 1.42 16.03
C ASN A 123 14.82 2.75 16.27
N ALA A 124 14.38 3.85 15.66
CA ALA A 124 14.90 5.18 15.92
C ALA A 124 14.37 5.69 17.27
N CYS A 125 15.03 5.26 18.36
CA CYS A 125 14.54 5.48 19.72
C CYS A 125 14.29 6.93 20.11
N HIS A 126 14.98 7.88 19.46
CA HIS A 126 14.73 9.31 19.65
C HIS A 126 13.30 9.73 19.30
N PHE A 127 12.65 9.00 18.38
CA PHE A 127 11.28 9.25 17.90
C PHE A 127 10.29 8.18 18.35
N ARG A 128 10.62 7.42 19.39
CA ARG A 128 9.75 6.35 19.90
C ARG A 128 8.43 6.91 20.43
N ASP A 129 8.46 8.10 21.04
CA ASP A 129 7.28 8.76 21.59
C ASP A 129 6.21 9.06 20.53
N ILE A 130 6.60 9.61 19.38
CA ILE A 130 5.69 9.88 18.26
C ILE A 130 5.29 8.58 17.55
N THR A 131 6.22 7.63 17.42
CA THR A 131 5.94 6.31 16.82
C THR A 131 4.86 5.56 17.60
N ASP A 132 5.00 5.48 18.92
CA ASP A 132 4.04 4.80 19.79
C ASP A 132 2.69 5.52 19.79
N LEU A 133 2.71 6.85 19.76
CA LEU A 133 1.49 7.64 19.64
C LEU A 133 0.73 7.30 18.34
N VAL A 134 1.41 7.31 17.20
CA VAL A 134 0.78 7.06 15.89
C VAL A 134 0.28 5.63 15.79
N LEU A 135 1.09 4.65 16.22
CA LEU A 135 0.70 3.24 16.21
C LEU A 135 -0.51 2.96 17.11
N GLY A 136 -0.77 3.79 18.12
CA GLY A 136 -2.01 3.75 18.90
C GLY A 136 -3.29 4.05 18.10
N PHE A 137 -3.17 4.62 16.89
CA PHE A 137 -4.26 4.86 15.95
C PHE A 137 -4.27 3.86 14.77
N SER A 138 -3.32 2.93 14.72
CA SER A 138 -3.20 1.88 13.71
C SER A 138 -3.77 0.54 14.18
N THR A 139 -3.80 -0.46 13.31
CA THR A 139 -4.13 -1.83 13.72
C THR A 139 -3.08 -2.38 14.68
N ALA A 140 -3.53 -3.06 15.74
CA ALA A 140 -2.63 -3.68 16.72
C ALA A 140 -1.68 -4.71 16.10
N GLU A 141 -2.09 -5.34 15.00
CA GLU A 141 -1.28 -6.35 14.31
C GLU A 141 0.02 -5.77 13.73
N LEU A 142 0.00 -4.51 13.24
CA LEU A 142 1.22 -3.88 12.75
C LEU A 142 2.19 -3.59 13.89
N SER A 143 1.69 -3.03 15.00
CA SER A 143 2.54 -2.71 16.15
C SER A 143 3.09 -3.97 16.82
N GLU A 144 2.29 -5.04 16.92
CA GLU A 144 2.74 -6.36 17.36
C GLU A 144 3.85 -6.88 16.46
N LEU A 145 3.65 -6.91 15.14
CA LEU A 145 4.65 -7.36 14.18
C LEU A 145 5.98 -6.60 14.33
N LEU A 146 5.92 -5.27 14.43
CA LEU A 146 7.13 -4.45 14.60
C LEU A 146 7.83 -4.74 15.93
N SER A 147 7.07 -4.90 17.02
CA SER A 147 7.62 -5.20 18.33
C SER A 147 8.28 -6.58 18.39
N GLU A 148 7.68 -7.59 17.77
CA GLU A 148 8.22 -8.96 17.72
C GLU A 148 9.43 -9.07 16.80
N THR A 149 9.46 -8.28 15.73
CA THR A 149 10.54 -8.32 14.74
C THR A 149 11.72 -7.43 15.14
N SER A 150 11.48 -6.37 15.93
CA SER A 150 12.53 -5.48 16.39
C SER A 150 13.52 -6.20 17.30
N GLN A 151 14.80 -5.91 17.09
CA GLN A 151 15.90 -6.38 17.93
C GLN A 151 16.40 -5.30 18.90
N ILE A 152 15.79 -4.11 18.89
CA ILE A 152 16.25 -2.93 19.62
C ILE A 152 15.17 -2.51 20.62
N GLU A 153 15.49 -2.62 21.90
CA GLU A 153 14.67 -2.07 22.98
C GLU A 153 15.09 -0.62 23.25
N CYS A 154 14.16 0.31 23.01
CA CYS A 154 14.34 1.71 23.36
C CYS A 154 14.01 1.88 24.85
N THR A 155 15.04 2.01 25.68
CA THR A 155 14.94 2.27 27.13
C THR A 155 14.78 3.74 27.47
#